data_AF-A0A3D1XQC5-F1
#
_entry.id   AF-A0A3D1XQC5-F1
#
_cell.length_a   1.000
_cell.length_b   1.000
_cell.length_c   1.000
_cell.angle_alpha   90.00
_cell.angle_beta   90.00
_cell.angle_gamma   90.00
#
_symmetry.space_group_name_H-M   'P 1'
#
loop_
_entity.id
_entity.type
_entity.pdbx_description
1 polymer ?
#
loop_
_entity_poly.entity_id
_entity_poly.type
_entity_poly.pdbx_seq_one_letter_code
_entity_poly.pdbx_strand_id
1 'polypeptide(L)' 'MTVSEGSLNASIVHPREVMIPAIKESAASFELIHNHPSGDPTPIQQDLEITH' A
#
# COMPACT_ATOMS: atom_id res chain seq x y z
N MET A 1 9.56 4.01 -4.15
CA MET A 1 9.48 2.61 -4.65
C MET A 1 8.01 2.30 -4.85
N THR A 2 7.65 1.73 -6.00
CA THR A 2 6.28 1.22 -6.22
C THR A 2 6.24 -0.24 -5.79
N VAL A 3 5.39 -0.59 -4.83
CA VAL A 3 5.30 -1.95 -4.26
C VAL A 3 4.19 -2.76 -4.92
N SER A 4 3.16 -2.08 -5.44
CA SER A 4 2.09 -2.69 -6.21
C SER A 4 1.49 -1.67 -7.17
N GLU A 5 0.91 -2.18 -8.24
CA GLU A 5 0.10 -1.42 -9.18
C GLU A 5 -1.26 -2.11 -9.27
N GLY A 6 -2.32 -1.38 -8.95
CA GLY A 6 -3.68 -1.91 -8.88
C GLY A 6 -4.46 -1.80 -10.19
N SER A 7 -5.60 -2.46 -10.24
CA SER A 7 -6.68 -2.19 -11.20
C SER A 7 -7.58 -1.06 -10.66
N LEU A 8 -8.65 -0.72 -11.39
CA LEU A 8 -9.63 0.31 -11.00
C LEU A 8 -10.17 0.11 -9.57
N ASN A 9 -10.26 -1.13 -9.11
CA ASN A 9 -10.97 -1.50 -7.88
C ASN A 9 -10.11 -2.20 -6.81
N ALA A 10 -8.84 -2.51 -7.09
CA ALA A 10 -8.00 -3.22 -6.12
C ALA A 10 -6.51 -3.15 -6.48
N SER A 11 -5.67 -2.96 -5.47
CA SER A 11 -4.24 -3.24 -5.52
C SER A 11 -3.95 -4.43 -4.62
N ILE A 12 -3.38 -5.50 -5.17
CA ILE A 12 -2.95 -6.66 -4.37
C ILE A 12 -1.56 -6.32 -3.82
N VAL A 13 -1.46 -6.11 -2.52
CA VAL A 13 -0.20 -5.87 -1.80
C VAL A 13 -0.01 -7.00 -0.81
N HIS A 14 1.14 -7.67 -0.85
CA HIS A 14 1.49 -8.66 0.16
C HIS A 14 2.42 -8.00 1.20
N PRO A 15 2.17 -8.15 2.52
CA PRO A 15 2.99 -7.50 3.55
C PRO A 15 4.49 -7.76 3.41
N ARG A 16 4.90 -8.97 3.02
CA ARG A 16 6.30 -9.30 2.71
C ARG A 16 6.96 -8.34 1.71
N GLU A 17 6.26 -7.96 0.64
CA GLU A 17 6.78 -7.06 -0.40
C GLU A 17 6.99 -5.63 0.12
N VAL A 18 6.19 -5.22 1.12
CA VAL A 18 6.33 -3.93 1.83
C VAL A 18 7.48 -3.97 2.85
N MET A 19 7.59 -5.06 3.61
CA MET A 19 8.52 -5.16 4.74
C MET A 19 9.98 -5.39 4.31
N ILE A 20 10.22 -6.15 3.23
CA ILE A 20 11.58 -6.41 2.73
C ILE A 20 12.39 -5.13 2.48
N PRO A 21 11.89 -4.14 1.71
CA PRO A 21 12.64 -2.90 1.49
C PRO A 21 12.80 -2.08 2.78
N ALA A 22 11.76 -1.99 3.63
CA ALA A 22 11.85 -1.28 4.90
C ALA A 22 12.96 -1.86 5.81
N ILE A 23 13.06 -3.18 5.89
CA ILE A 23 14.10 -3.89 6.66
C ILE A 23 15.48 -3.65 6.03
N LYS A 24 15.61 -3.75 4.71
CA LYS A 24 16.89 -3.53 4.00
C LYS A 24 17.45 -2.12 4.24
N GLU A 25 16.57 -1.13 4.31
CA GLU A 25 16.96 0.27 4.60
C GLU A 25 17.10 0.56 6.09
N SER A 26 16.94 -0.44 6.98
CA SER A 26 16.95 -0.26 8.44
C SER A 26 15.97 0.82 8.91
N ALA A 27 14.80 0.90 8.25
CA ALA A 27 13.81 1.93 8.52
C ALA A 27 13.21 1.75 9.92
N ALA A 28 13.18 2.83 10.70
CA ALA A 28 12.51 2.84 12.01
C ALA A 28 10.98 2.82 11.87
N SER A 29 10.46 3.31 10.75
CA SER A 29 9.04 3.35 10.39
C SER A 29 8.87 3.50 8.87
N PHE A 30 7.68 3.22 8.37
CA PHE A 30 7.30 3.45 6.97
C PHE A 30 5.85 3.92 6.88
N GLU A 31 5.50 4.54 5.74
CA GLU A 31 4.15 4.99 5.42
C GLU A 31 3.68 4.36 4.11
N LEU A 32 2.40 3.99 4.05
CA LEU A 32 1.77 3.47 2.84
C LEU A 32 0.93 4.58 2.19
N ILE A 33 1.15 4.79 0.89
CA ILE A 33 0.40 5.76 0.09
C ILE A 33 -0.20 4.99 -1.09
N HIS A 34 -1.52 5.04 -1.22
CA HIS A 34 -2.23 4.60 -2.41
C HIS A 34 -2.93 5.80 -3.05
N ASN A 35 -3.12 5.77 -4.36
CA ASN A 35 -3.82 6.83 -5.09
C ASN A 35 -5.07 6.23 -5.73
N HIS A 36 -6.21 6.90 -5.62
CA HIS A 36 -7.42 6.55 -6.36
C HIS A 36 -7.49 7.40 -7.64
N PRO A 37 -7.47 6.79 -8.85
CA PRO A 37 -7.56 7.54 -10.11
C PRO A 37 -8.85 8.36 -10.26
N SER A 38 -9.90 8.04 -9.49
CA SER A 38 -11.16 8.78 -9.41
C SER A 38 -11.00 10.17 -8.77
N GLY A 39 -9.95 10.38 -7.97
CA GLY A 39 -9.75 11.60 -7.18
C GLY A 39 -10.53 11.66 -5.86
N ASP A 40 -11.35 10.63 -5.55
CA ASP A 40 -12.01 10.49 -4.25
C ASP A 40 -11.08 9.73 -3.29
N PRO A 41 -10.64 10.33 -2.17
CA PRO A 41 -9.72 9.69 -1.22
C PRO A 41 -10.45 8.83 -0.17
N THR A 42 -11.76 8.63 -0.29
CA THR A 42 -12.54 7.85 0.68
C THR A 42 -12.02 6.40 0.70
N PRO A 43 -11.57 5.87 1.86
CA PRO A 43 -11.02 4.53 1.93
C PRO A 43 -12.10 3.48 1.65
N ILE A 44 -11.76 2.50 0.83
CA ILE A 44 -12.59 1.32 0.60
C ILE A 44 -12.19 0.20 1.56
N GLN A 45 -13.01 -0.85 1.63
CA GLN A 45 -12.80 -1.94 2.59
C GLN A 45 -11.41 -2.60 2.44
N GLN A 46 -10.90 -2.72 1.22
CA GLN A 46 -9.55 -3.23 0.97
C GLN A 46 -8.45 -2.34 1.58
N ASP A 47 -8.63 -1.01 1.61
CA ASP A 47 -7.64 -0.11 2.19
C ASP A 47 -7.53 -0.32 3.71
N LEU A 48 -8.67 -0.60 4.36
CA LEU A 48 -8.73 -0.91 5.79
C LEU A 48 -8.09 -2.27 6.08
N GLU A 49 -8.34 -3.28 5.25
CA GLU A 49 -7.75 -4.63 5.38
C GLU A 49 -6.22 -4.63 5.22
N ILE A 50 -5.65 -3.74 4.41
CA ILE A 50 -4.19 -3.62 4.26
C ILE A 50 -3.55 -2.93 5.49
N THR A 51 -4.32 -2.06 6.16
CA THR A 51 -3.82 -1.26 7.28
C THR A 51 -3.87 -2.00 8.63
N HIS A 52 -4.75 -2.99 8.78
CA HIS A 52 -4.96 -3.76 10.01
C HIS A 52 -4.37 -5.17 9.95
#